data_AF-A0A7K4D3W8-F1
#
_entry.id   AF-A0A7K4D3W8-F1
#
_cell.length_a   1.000
_cell.length_b   1.000
_cell.length_c   1.000
_cell.angle_alpha   90.00
_cell.angle_beta   90.00
_cell.angle_gamma   90.00
#
_symmetry.space_group_name_H-M   'P 1'
#
loop_
_entity.id
_entity.type
_entity.pdbx_description
1 polymer ?
#
loop_
_entity_poly.entity_id
_entity_poly.type
_entity_poly.pdbx_seq_one_letter_code
_entity_poly.pdbx_strand_id
1 'polypeptide(L)'
;MLPEFLDRLFYLVGEAVVLLALCVLLLSIFVALLILYSFKTGNFFAARIMLLGTTLLESVIKSLFWIAGADDAVVDDVGVRLRNYINYREFIKTPREQRFIFMPQCVRSTECPAKLTPEGIKCVNCGRCNVGEAKKYAESLGYRFFIVPGSSFIKRIIKKYRPRAIVGVGCSMEIKEGLDLCHSYAIPAQGVPLSKTGCVATTLDWEQFY
;
A
#
# COMPACT_ATOMS: atom_id res chain seq x y z
N MET A 1 -39.71 31.57 18.81
CA MET A 1 -39.49 31.73 17.36
C MET A 1 -38.01 31.96 17.18
N LEU A 2 -37.30 31.07 16.47
CA LEU A 2 -35.94 31.41 16.07
C LEU A 2 -36.01 32.68 15.18
N PRO A 3 -35.09 33.64 15.32
CA PRO A 3 -35.01 34.79 14.43
C PRO A 3 -35.05 34.35 12.95
N GLU A 4 -35.80 35.03 12.09
CA GLU A 4 -35.88 34.72 10.64
C GLU A 4 -34.51 34.62 9.94
N PHE A 5 -33.51 35.31 10.49
CA PHE A 5 -32.11 35.21 10.08
C PHE A 5 -31.53 33.80 10.25
N LEU A 6 -31.85 33.11 11.36
CA LEU A 6 -31.40 31.74 11.61
C LEU A 6 -32.04 30.76 10.63
N ASP A 7 -33.33 30.93 10.29
CA ASP A 7 -33.99 30.04 9.33
C ASP A 7 -33.38 30.15 7.93
N ARG A 8 -33.07 31.38 7.47
CA ARG A 8 -32.33 31.58 6.20
C ARG A 8 -30.93 31.00 6.25
N LEU A 9 -30.23 31.14 7.37
CA LEU A 9 -28.91 30.56 7.56
C LEU A 9 -28.95 29.03 7.47
N PHE A 10 -29.90 28.38 8.15
CA PHE A 10 -30.07 26.93 8.08
C PHE A 10 -30.41 26.45 6.67
N TYR A 11 -31.26 27.19 5.94
CA TYR A 11 -31.58 26.86 4.56
C TYR A 11 -30.34 26.92 3.64
N LEU A 12 -29.56 28.00 3.71
CA LEU A 12 -28.33 28.15 2.91
C LEU A 12 -27.28 27.09 3.25
N VAL A 13 -27.11 26.79 4.54
CA VAL A 13 -26.21 25.72 4.98
C VAL A 13 -26.70 24.37 4.47
N GLY A 14 -28.01 24.10 4.55
CA GLY A 14 -28.60 22.86 4.04
C GLY A 14 -28.39 22.69 2.53
N GLU A 15 -28.67 23.73 1.74
CA GLU A 15 -28.44 23.74 0.30
C GLU A 15 -26.97 23.49 -0.05
N ALA A 16 -26.05 24.18 0.64
CA ALA A 16 -24.62 24.00 0.45
C ALA A 16 -24.16 22.57 0.77
N VAL A 17 -24.66 21.98 1.86
CA VAL A 17 -24.35 20.60 2.25
C VAL A 17 -24.86 19.60 1.21
N VAL A 18 -26.08 19.78 0.69
CA VAL A 18 -26.64 18.91 -0.36
C VAL A 18 -25.82 19.01 -1.65
N LEU A 19 -25.48 20.22 -2.09
CA LEU A 19 -24.62 20.44 -3.25
C LEU A 19 -23.25 19.78 -3.08
N LEU A 20 -22.63 19.95 -1.90
CA LEU A 20 -21.35 19.32 -1.59
C LEU A 20 -21.45 17.79 -1.64
N ALA A 21 -22.50 17.21 -1.07
CA ALA A 21 -22.72 15.77 -1.08
C ALA A 21 -22.88 15.23 -2.51
N LEU A 22 -23.63 15.93 -3.37
CA LEU A 22 -23.78 15.58 -4.78
C LEU A 22 -22.44 15.67 -5.53
N CYS A 23 -21.65 16.72 -5.29
CA CYS A 23 -20.32 16.86 -5.87
C CYS A 23 -19.38 15.72 -5.45
N VAL A 24 -19.36 15.35 -4.17
CA VAL A 24 -18.57 14.23 -3.66
C VAL A 24 -19.01 12.91 -4.29
N LEU A 25 -20.31 12.68 -4.44
CA LEU A 25 -20.84 11.46 -5.07
C LEU A 25 -20.46 11.37 -6.55
N LEU A 26 -20.64 12.45 -7.32
CA LEU A 26 -20.25 12.52 -8.74
C LEU A 26 -18.74 12.31 -8.92
N LEU A 27 -17.93 12.95 -8.08
CA LEU A 27 -16.47 12.78 -8.10
C LEU A 27 -16.07 11.34 -7.76
N SER A 28 -16.73 10.72 -6.77
CA SER A 28 -16.47 9.32 -6.39
C SER A 28 -16.79 8.35 -7.51
N ILE A 29 -17.91 8.55 -8.21
CA ILE A 29 -18.27 7.75 -9.41
C ILE A 29 -17.22 7.93 -10.50
N PHE A 30 -16.79 9.16 -10.77
CA PHE A 30 -15.75 9.42 -11.77
C PHE A 30 -14.43 8.72 -11.43
N VAL A 31 -13.96 8.80 -10.18
CA VAL A 31 -12.74 8.10 -9.74
C VAL A 31 -12.92 6.58 -9.80
N ALA A 32 -14.08 6.05 -9.41
CA ALA A 32 -14.41 4.63 -9.53
C ALA A 32 -14.31 4.13 -10.98
N LEU A 33 -14.81 4.89 -11.95
CA LEU A 33 -14.68 4.57 -13.38
C LEU A 33 -13.22 4.57 -13.83
N LEU A 34 -12.39 5.50 -13.34
CA LEU A 34 -10.95 5.53 -13.63
C LEU A 34 -10.22 4.31 -13.04
N ILE A 35 -10.59 3.87 -11.83
CA ILE A 35 -10.06 2.64 -11.22
C ILE A 35 -10.37 1.44 -12.11
N LEU A 36 -11.63 1.28 -12.52
CA LEU A 36 -12.05 0.18 -13.40
C LEU A 36 -11.34 0.22 -14.76
N TYR A 37 -11.19 1.41 -15.34
CA TYR A 37 -10.42 1.61 -16.57
C TYR A 37 -8.95 1.20 -16.40
N SER A 38 -8.30 1.63 -15.32
CA SER A 38 -6.90 1.32 -15.02
C SER A 38 -6.68 -0.16 -14.70
N PHE A 39 -7.66 -0.80 -14.09
CA PHE A 39 -7.63 -2.23 -13.82
C PHE A 39 -7.65 -3.02 -15.14
N LYS A 40 -8.55 -2.66 -16.07
CA LYS A 40 -8.66 -3.32 -17.38
C LYS A 40 -7.51 -3.03 -18.35
N THR A 41 -7.05 -1.78 -18.41
CA THR A 41 -6.10 -1.34 -19.44
C THR A 41 -4.64 -1.36 -19.00
N GLY A 42 -4.37 -1.44 -17.69
CA GLY A 42 -3.00 -1.30 -17.18
C GLY A 42 -2.50 0.14 -17.09
N ASN A 43 -3.19 1.11 -17.71
CA ASN A 43 -2.69 2.45 -17.97
C ASN A 43 -3.16 3.48 -16.94
N PHE A 44 -2.25 4.38 -16.54
CA PHE A 44 -2.54 5.50 -15.63
C PHE A 44 -2.53 6.84 -16.39
N PHE A 45 -3.70 7.29 -16.86
CA PHE A 45 -3.85 8.51 -17.67
C PHE A 45 -3.65 9.82 -16.89
N ALA A 46 -3.81 9.80 -15.56
CA ALA A 46 -3.56 10.96 -14.69
C ALA A 46 -3.16 10.52 -13.27
N ALA A 47 -2.01 9.84 -13.15
CA ALA A 47 -1.62 9.11 -11.94
C ALA A 47 -1.73 9.92 -10.62
N ARG A 48 -1.31 11.20 -10.61
CA ARG A 48 -1.38 12.03 -9.39
C ARG A 48 -2.81 12.40 -8.99
N ILE A 49 -3.68 12.69 -9.97
CA ILE A 49 -5.10 13.03 -9.71
C ILE A 49 -5.82 11.77 -9.25
N MET A 50 -5.56 10.64 -9.90
CA MET A 50 -6.07 9.34 -9.47
C MET A 50 -5.64 9.04 -8.04
N LEU A 51 -4.37 9.29 -7.69
CA LEU A 51 -3.88 9.02 -6.34
C LEU A 51 -4.66 9.84 -5.32
N LEU A 52 -4.78 11.15 -5.54
CA LEU A 52 -5.54 12.04 -4.66
C LEU A 52 -7.00 11.60 -4.53
N GLY A 53 -7.67 11.31 -5.65
CA GLY A 53 -9.05 10.82 -5.66
C GLY A 53 -9.22 9.50 -4.90
N THR A 54 -8.36 8.52 -5.18
CA THR A 54 -8.38 7.22 -4.49
C THR A 54 -8.11 7.35 -2.99
N THR A 55 -7.25 8.28 -2.56
CA THR A 55 -6.96 8.48 -1.13
C THR A 55 -8.05 9.23 -0.38
N LEU A 56 -8.67 10.26 -0.99
CA LEU A 56 -9.67 11.09 -0.32
C LEU A 56 -11.06 10.45 -0.29
N LEU A 57 -11.39 9.68 -1.35
CA LEU A 57 -12.72 9.14 -1.56
C LEU A 57 -12.78 7.62 -1.36
N GLU A 58 -11.72 7.02 -0.82
CA GLU A 58 -11.59 5.56 -0.71
C GLU A 58 -12.81 4.89 -0.09
N SER A 59 -13.28 5.40 1.06
CA SER A 59 -14.42 4.84 1.78
C SER A 59 -15.69 4.87 0.93
N VAL A 60 -15.93 5.99 0.24
CA VAL A 60 -17.11 6.15 -0.62
C VAL A 60 -17.01 5.22 -1.82
N ILE A 61 -15.84 5.13 -2.46
CA ILE A 61 -15.58 4.26 -3.61
C ILE A 61 -15.77 2.80 -3.23
N LYS A 62 -15.20 2.35 -2.11
CA LYS A 62 -15.37 0.96 -1.62
C LYS A 62 -16.84 0.65 -1.34
N SER A 63 -17.59 1.59 -0.76
CA SER A 63 -19.04 1.45 -0.59
C SER A 63 -19.77 1.32 -1.94
N LEU A 64 -19.40 2.11 -2.95
CA LEU A 64 -19.98 2.01 -4.29
C LEU A 64 -19.70 0.65 -4.95
N PHE A 65 -18.47 0.13 -4.84
CA PHE A 65 -18.10 -1.20 -5.34
C PHE A 65 -18.92 -2.29 -4.64
N TRP A 66 -19.03 -2.22 -3.32
CA TRP A 66 -19.83 -3.17 -2.54
C TRP A 66 -21.31 -3.15 -2.93
N ILE A 67 -21.91 -1.97 -3.08
CA ILE A 67 -23.31 -1.82 -3.55
C ILE A 67 -23.48 -2.37 -4.97
N ALA A 68 -22.49 -2.21 -5.84
CA ALA A 68 -22.49 -2.73 -7.20
C ALA A 68 -22.17 -4.23 -7.31
N GLY A 69 -21.90 -4.92 -6.19
CA GLY A 69 -21.50 -6.33 -6.18
C GLY A 69 -20.09 -6.59 -6.73
N ALA A 70 -19.24 -5.56 -6.77
CA ALA A 70 -17.85 -5.66 -7.18
C ALA A 70 -16.92 -5.89 -5.98
N ASP A 71 -15.80 -6.58 -6.20
CA ASP A 71 -14.76 -6.80 -5.20
C ASP A 71 -14.05 -5.48 -4.86
N ASP A 72 -14.10 -5.05 -3.60
CA ASP A 72 -13.48 -3.82 -3.13
C ASP A 72 -11.95 -3.92 -3.05
N ALA A 73 -11.39 -5.15 -3.06
CA ALA A 73 -9.95 -5.38 -3.15
C ALA A 73 -9.33 -4.79 -4.43
N VAL A 74 -10.12 -4.61 -5.49
CA VAL A 74 -9.68 -3.93 -6.73
C VAL A 74 -9.21 -2.50 -6.46
N VAL A 75 -9.87 -1.80 -5.53
CA VAL A 75 -9.49 -0.42 -5.15
C VAL A 75 -8.10 -0.40 -4.54
N ASP A 76 -7.81 -1.38 -3.66
CA ASP A 76 -6.52 -1.50 -3.00
C ASP A 76 -5.41 -1.93 -3.97
N ASP A 77 -5.65 -2.90 -4.86
CA ASP A 77 -4.69 -3.33 -5.88
C ASP A 77 -4.31 -2.18 -6.83
N VAL A 78 -5.30 -1.48 -7.37
CA VAL A 78 -5.06 -0.31 -8.23
C VAL A 78 -4.31 0.77 -7.46
N GLY A 79 -4.64 0.98 -6.18
CA GLY A 79 -3.92 1.90 -5.29
C GLY A 79 -2.44 1.55 -5.15
N VAL A 80 -2.11 0.28 -4.91
CA VAL A 80 -0.71 -0.19 -4.83
C VAL A 80 0.00 -0.01 -6.17
N ARG A 81 -0.59 -0.46 -7.27
CA ARG A 81 -0.02 -0.32 -8.62
C ARG A 81 0.23 1.13 -9.00
N LEU A 82 -0.71 2.01 -8.66
CA LEU A 82 -0.62 3.44 -8.94
C LEU A 82 0.54 4.09 -8.17
N ARG A 83 0.68 3.78 -6.88
CA ARG A 83 1.79 4.27 -6.06
C ARG A 83 3.14 3.71 -6.54
N ASN A 84 3.18 2.45 -6.94
CA ASN A 84 4.36 1.85 -7.56
C ASN A 84 4.75 2.62 -8.82
N TYR A 85 3.80 2.84 -9.72
CA TYR A 85 4.01 3.60 -10.97
C TYR A 85 4.56 5.00 -10.71
N ILE A 86 3.99 5.74 -9.74
CA ILE A 86 4.45 7.09 -9.39
C ILE A 86 5.86 7.08 -8.81
N ASN A 87 6.16 6.15 -7.89
CA ASN A 87 7.44 6.10 -7.19
C ASN A 87 8.56 5.42 -7.99
N TYR A 88 8.22 4.72 -9.09
CA TYR A 88 9.15 3.87 -9.83
C TYR A 88 10.42 4.61 -10.25
N ARG A 89 10.28 5.82 -10.81
CA ARG A 89 11.42 6.59 -11.33
C ARG A 89 12.42 6.99 -10.25
N GLU A 90 11.93 7.39 -9.07
CA GLU A 90 12.82 7.75 -7.95
C GLU A 90 13.41 6.50 -7.29
N PHE A 91 12.64 5.41 -7.22
CA PHE A 91 13.12 4.13 -6.70
C PHE A 91 14.29 3.57 -7.52
N ILE A 92 14.20 3.55 -8.84
CA ILE A 92 15.25 2.99 -9.71
C ILE A 92 16.55 3.81 -9.71
N LYS A 93 16.48 5.11 -9.42
CA LYS A 93 17.66 5.99 -9.32
C LYS A 93 18.53 5.69 -8.10
N THR A 94 17.96 5.12 -7.05
CA THR A 94 18.69 4.77 -5.83
C THR A 94 19.52 3.50 -6.06
N PRO A 95 20.83 3.46 -5.75
CA PRO A 95 21.65 2.24 -5.85
C PRO A 95 21.11 1.09 -5.01
N ARG A 96 21.30 -0.17 -5.44
CA ARG A 96 20.73 -1.36 -4.78
C ARG A 96 21.18 -1.52 -3.33
N GLU A 97 22.42 -1.12 -3.04
CA GLU A 97 23.06 -1.16 -1.71
C GLU A 97 22.38 -0.24 -0.69
N GLN A 98 21.61 0.73 -1.19
CA GLN A 98 20.86 1.70 -0.38
C GLN A 98 19.36 1.35 -0.34
N ARG A 99 18.95 0.23 -0.95
CA ARG A 99 17.57 -0.27 -1.00
C ARG A 99 17.35 -1.37 0.03
N PHE A 100 16.24 -1.25 0.76
CA PHE A 100 15.90 -2.19 1.82
C PHE A 100 14.65 -2.96 1.41
N ILE A 101 14.62 -4.27 1.69
CA ILE A 101 13.43 -5.10 1.52
C ILE A 101 12.85 -5.42 2.90
N PHE A 102 11.56 -5.15 3.08
CA PHE A 102 10.78 -5.60 4.23
C PHE A 102 9.86 -6.73 3.80
N MET A 103 10.16 -7.94 4.28
CA MET A 103 9.37 -9.14 4.09
C MET A 103 8.48 -9.38 5.31
N PRO A 104 7.18 -9.69 5.14
CA PRO A 104 6.28 -9.90 6.25
C PRO A 104 6.52 -11.28 6.87
N GLN A 105 6.19 -11.41 8.16
CA GLN A 105 6.37 -12.66 8.88
C GLN A 105 5.42 -13.78 8.41
N CYS A 106 4.27 -13.45 7.82
CA CYS A 106 3.21 -14.40 7.45
C CYS A 106 3.61 -15.38 6.32
N VAL A 107 4.62 -15.02 5.51
CA VAL A 107 5.17 -15.84 4.41
C VAL A 107 6.08 -16.97 4.95
N ARG A 108 6.44 -16.91 6.24
CA ARG A 108 7.21 -17.97 6.88
C ARG A 108 6.34 -19.20 7.10
N SER A 109 6.98 -20.37 7.04
CA SER A 109 6.39 -21.59 7.58
C SER A 109 6.13 -21.44 9.09
N THR A 110 5.03 -22.02 9.57
CA THR A 110 4.67 -22.10 10.99
C THR A 110 5.73 -22.83 11.82
N GLU A 111 6.54 -23.68 11.19
CA GLU A 111 7.60 -24.44 11.83
C GLU A 111 8.98 -23.78 11.70
N CYS A 112 9.02 -22.53 11.24
CA CYS A 112 10.28 -21.81 11.05
C CYS A 112 10.97 -21.51 12.39
N PRO A 113 12.20 -22.00 12.64
CA PRO A 113 12.91 -21.82 13.92
C PRO A 113 13.49 -20.41 14.12
N ALA A 114 13.33 -19.50 13.15
CA ALA A 114 13.89 -18.15 13.21
C ALA A 114 13.30 -17.34 14.37
N LYS A 115 14.19 -16.75 15.19
CA LYS A 115 13.81 -15.99 16.38
C LYS A 115 13.63 -14.51 16.06
N LEU A 116 12.72 -13.88 16.80
CA LEU A 116 12.55 -12.43 16.78
C LEU A 116 13.71 -11.76 17.53
N THR A 117 14.25 -10.70 16.93
CA THR A 117 15.30 -9.84 17.50
C THR A 117 14.83 -8.39 17.47
N PRO A 118 15.52 -7.44 18.12
CA PRO A 118 15.18 -6.02 18.03
C PRO A 118 15.17 -5.43 16.61
N GLU A 119 15.81 -6.11 15.65
CA GLU A 119 15.87 -5.74 14.22
C GLU A 119 14.93 -6.57 13.34
N GLY A 120 14.00 -7.31 13.94
CA GLY A 120 13.11 -8.23 13.24
C GLY A 120 13.55 -9.68 13.36
N ILE A 121 12.95 -10.55 12.56
CA ILE A 121 13.19 -11.99 12.57
C ILE A 121 14.48 -12.30 11.79
N LYS A 122 15.42 -13.01 12.44
CA LYS A 122 16.67 -13.41 11.78
C LYS A 122 16.50 -14.77 11.12
N CYS A 123 16.30 -14.78 9.81
CA CYS A 123 16.26 -16.01 9.02
C CYS A 123 17.59 -16.78 9.11
N VAL A 124 17.50 -18.05 9.50
CA VAL A 124 18.62 -19.00 9.60
C VAL A 124 18.72 -19.92 8.38
N ASN A 125 18.01 -19.59 7.29
CA ASN A 125 17.94 -20.39 6.07
C ASN A 125 17.56 -21.87 6.31
N CYS A 126 16.52 -22.10 7.10
CA CYS A 126 16.09 -23.44 7.53
C CYS A 126 15.47 -24.33 6.43
N GLY A 127 15.28 -23.81 5.21
CA GLY A 127 14.69 -24.55 4.08
C GLY A 127 13.18 -24.78 4.13
N ARG A 128 12.47 -24.38 5.20
CA ARG A 128 11.01 -24.63 5.34
C ARG A 128 10.10 -23.64 4.59
N CYS A 129 10.67 -22.60 3.97
CA CYS A 129 9.95 -21.59 3.16
C CYS A 129 10.93 -20.86 2.25
N ASN A 130 10.42 -20.23 1.18
CA ASN A 130 11.23 -19.57 0.15
C ASN A 130 11.90 -18.27 0.61
N VAL A 131 11.54 -17.75 1.80
CA VAL A 131 12.13 -16.52 2.37
C VAL A 131 13.66 -16.62 2.50
N GLY A 132 14.20 -17.80 2.78
CA GLY A 132 15.65 -18.02 2.87
C GLY A 132 16.37 -17.79 1.54
N GLU A 133 15.80 -18.30 0.45
CA GLU A 133 16.34 -18.15 -0.91
C GLU A 133 16.18 -16.71 -1.40
N ALA A 134 14.98 -16.14 -1.22
CA ALA A 134 14.70 -14.73 -1.51
C ALA A 134 15.66 -13.78 -0.79
N LYS A 135 15.95 -14.05 0.49
CA LYS A 135 16.95 -13.29 1.26
C LYS A 135 18.33 -13.37 0.61
N LYS A 136 18.83 -14.57 0.31
CA LYS A 136 20.17 -14.76 -0.28
C LYS A 136 20.30 -14.04 -1.62
N TYR A 137 19.27 -14.14 -2.47
CA TYR A 137 19.25 -13.47 -3.76
C TYR A 137 19.22 -11.94 -3.60
N ALA A 138 18.33 -11.41 -2.76
CA ALA A 138 18.27 -9.98 -2.51
C ALA A 138 19.61 -9.42 -1.99
N GLU A 139 20.24 -10.12 -1.04
CA GLU A 139 21.54 -9.73 -0.48
C GLU A 139 22.67 -9.84 -1.52
N SER A 140 22.64 -10.82 -2.44
CA SER A 140 23.64 -10.92 -3.51
C SER A 140 23.54 -9.78 -4.52
N LEU A 141 22.36 -9.18 -4.68
CA LEU A 141 22.14 -7.97 -5.47
C LEU A 141 22.48 -6.67 -4.72
N GLY A 142 22.88 -6.75 -3.46
CA GLY A 142 23.24 -5.60 -2.60
C GLY A 142 22.12 -5.09 -1.68
N TYR A 143 20.88 -5.61 -1.79
CA TYR A 143 19.79 -5.15 -0.92
C TYR A 143 20.04 -5.56 0.53
N ARG A 144 19.55 -4.74 1.47
CA ARG A 144 19.42 -5.15 2.87
C ARG A 144 18.05 -5.75 3.12
N PHE A 145 18.02 -6.99 3.61
CA PHE A 145 16.79 -7.75 3.75
C PHE A 145 16.38 -7.89 5.23
N PHE A 146 15.16 -7.48 5.55
CA PHE A 146 14.60 -7.55 6.89
C PHE A 146 13.27 -8.30 6.87
N ILE A 147 13.09 -9.23 7.81
CA ILE A 147 11.81 -9.87 8.05
C ILE A 147 11.19 -9.22 9.27
N VAL A 148 10.04 -8.59 9.12
CA VAL A 148 9.43 -7.77 10.17
C VAL A 148 8.01 -8.23 10.48
N PRO A 149 7.63 -8.31 11.76
CA PRO A 149 6.27 -8.70 12.16
C PRO A 149 5.26 -7.55 12.05
N GLY A 150 5.72 -6.29 11.95
CA GLY A 150 4.83 -5.13 11.87
C GLY A 150 5.55 -3.81 11.66
N SER A 151 4.77 -2.75 11.43
CA SER A 151 5.25 -1.43 11.03
C SER A 151 6.14 -0.72 12.06
N SER A 152 6.05 -1.07 13.34
CA SER A 152 6.92 -0.54 14.39
C SER A 152 8.40 -0.89 14.18
N PHE A 153 8.70 -2.07 13.64
CA PHE A 153 10.06 -2.47 13.27
C PHE A 153 10.56 -1.69 12.06
N ILE A 154 9.70 -1.47 11.07
CA ILE A 154 10.02 -0.67 9.89
C ILE A 154 10.45 0.74 10.32
N LYS A 155 9.65 1.40 11.18
CA LYS A 155 9.98 2.73 11.75
C LYS A 155 11.34 2.75 12.44
N ARG A 156 11.65 1.72 13.24
CA ARG A 156 12.93 1.61 13.97
C ARG A 156 14.10 1.44 13.00
N ILE A 157 13.95 0.59 11.99
CA ILE A 157 14.98 0.32 10.97
C ILE A 157 15.21 1.57 10.12
N ILE A 158 14.16 2.27 9.70
CA ILE A 158 14.26 3.55 8.99
C ILE A 158 15.06 4.57 9.82
N LYS A 159 14.74 4.73 11.11
CA LYS A 159 15.44 5.66 11.99
C LYS A 159 16.92 5.30 12.18
N LYS A 160 17.22 4.00 12.35
CA LYS A 160 18.57 3.49 12.61
C LYS A 160 19.47 3.53 11.38
N TYR A 161 18.94 3.10 10.23
CA TYR A 161 19.75 2.81 9.05
C TYR A 161 19.52 3.77 7.87
N ARG A 162 18.48 4.61 7.92
CA ARG A 162 18.19 5.66 6.93
C ARG A 162 18.26 5.16 5.48
N PRO A 163 17.44 4.15 5.11
CA PRO A 163 17.41 3.65 3.74
C PRO A 163 16.99 4.75 2.77
N ARG A 164 17.49 4.68 1.52
CA ARG A 164 17.15 5.66 0.47
C ARG A 164 16.05 5.17 -0.47
N ALA A 165 15.71 3.89 -0.39
CA ALA A 165 14.56 3.32 -1.08
C ALA A 165 14.12 2.03 -0.39
N ILE A 166 12.84 1.69 -0.49
CA ILE A 166 12.25 0.54 0.19
C ILE A 166 11.41 -0.31 -0.77
N VAL A 167 11.51 -1.62 -0.65
CA VAL A 167 10.54 -2.58 -1.18
C VAL A 167 9.78 -3.17 0.00
N GLY A 168 8.46 -3.00 0.03
CA GLY A 168 7.58 -3.61 1.02
C GLY A 168 6.81 -4.77 0.41
N VAL A 169 6.88 -5.94 1.01
CA VAL A 169 6.06 -7.10 0.64
C VAL A 169 4.92 -7.23 1.66
N GLY A 170 3.70 -7.53 1.23
CA GLY A 170 2.57 -7.63 2.16
C GLY A 170 1.22 -7.77 1.47
N CYS A 171 0.15 -7.84 2.27
CA CYS A 171 -1.19 -7.66 1.72
C CYS A 171 -1.39 -6.20 1.27
N SER A 172 -2.41 -5.93 0.44
CA SER A 172 -2.63 -4.59 -0.11
C SER A 172 -2.78 -3.50 0.97
N MET A 173 -3.42 -3.83 2.10
CA MET A 173 -3.53 -2.96 3.27
C MET A 173 -2.16 -2.64 3.90
N GLU A 174 -1.35 -3.66 4.20
CA GLU A 174 0.00 -3.48 4.78
C GLU A 174 0.92 -2.69 3.85
N ILE A 175 0.86 -2.96 2.54
CA ILE A 175 1.63 -2.22 1.55
C ILE A 175 1.21 -0.77 1.53
N LYS A 176 -0.09 -0.48 1.50
CA LYS A 176 -0.60 0.89 1.49
C LYS A 176 -0.12 1.67 2.71
N GLU A 177 -0.28 1.12 3.91
CA GLU A 177 0.23 1.74 5.14
C GLU A 177 1.75 1.93 5.12
N GLY A 178 2.48 0.93 4.60
CA GLY A 178 3.93 0.99 4.43
C GLY A 178 4.37 2.08 3.46
N LEU A 179 3.66 2.27 2.35
CA LEU A 179 3.92 3.31 1.36
C LEU A 179 3.61 4.70 1.92
N ASP A 180 2.52 4.87 2.66
CA ASP A 180 2.19 6.12 3.35
C ASP A 180 3.25 6.46 4.41
N LEU A 181 3.72 5.45 5.15
CA LEU A 181 4.85 5.61 6.06
C LEU A 181 6.11 6.07 5.31
N CYS A 182 6.49 5.41 4.22
CA CYS A 182 7.67 5.80 3.43
C CYS A 182 7.55 7.22 2.87
N HIS A 183 6.37 7.60 2.39
CA HIS A 183 6.07 8.95 1.93
C HIS A 183 6.28 10.00 3.04
N SER A 184 5.88 9.72 4.29
CA SER A 184 6.13 10.61 5.43
C SER A 184 7.62 10.84 5.75
N TYR A 185 8.49 9.92 5.31
CA TYR A 185 9.95 10.05 5.42
C TYR A 185 10.62 10.51 4.12
N ALA A 186 9.85 10.85 3.08
CA ALA A 186 10.34 11.16 1.74
C ALA A 186 11.23 10.04 1.14
N ILE A 187 10.89 8.78 1.44
CA ILE A 187 11.60 7.60 0.92
C ILE A 187 10.80 7.00 -0.24
N PRO A 188 11.34 6.92 -1.47
CA PRO A 188 10.66 6.23 -2.57
C PRO A 188 10.52 4.74 -2.24
N ALA A 189 9.31 4.21 -2.44
CA ALA A 189 9.00 2.84 -2.10
C ALA A 189 8.20 2.13 -3.19
N GLN A 190 8.36 0.80 -3.26
CA GLN A 190 7.60 -0.10 -4.11
C GLN A 190 6.95 -1.18 -3.25
N GLY A 191 5.71 -1.53 -3.57
CA GLY A 191 4.95 -2.61 -2.94
C GLY A 191 4.93 -3.86 -3.81
N VAL A 192 5.16 -5.04 -3.22
CA VAL A 192 4.99 -6.34 -3.87
C VAL A 192 3.85 -7.09 -3.17
N PRO A 193 2.68 -7.23 -3.81
CA PRO A 193 1.52 -7.88 -3.18
C PRO A 193 1.74 -9.38 -2.99
N LEU A 194 1.12 -9.92 -1.95
CA LEU A 194 0.95 -11.37 -1.78
C LEU A 194 -0.06 -11.90 -2.81
N SER A 195 0.22 -13.07 -3.38
CA SER A 195 -0.70 -13.80 -4.27
C SER A 195 -1.74 -14.59 -3.47
N LYS A 196 -1.38 -15.03 -2.26
CA LYS A 196 -2.30 -15.58 -1.27
C LYS A 196 -2.20 -14.80 0.03
N THR A 197 -3.25 -14.07 0.37
CA THR A 197 -3.34 -13.26 1.59
C THR A 197 -3.80 -14.09 2.79
N GLY A 198 -3.55 -13.58 4.00
CA GLY A 198 -3.85 -14.25 5.26
C GLY A 198 -2.81 -13.93 6.34
N CYS A 199 -3.01 -14.49 7.54
CA CYS A 199 -2.09 -14.27 8.66
C CYS A 199 -1.05 -15.40 8.80
N VAL A 200 -1.26 -16.54 8.14
CA VAL A 200 -0.41 -17.73 8.22
C VAL A 200 -0.35 -18.43 6.86
N ALA A 201 0.83 -18.93 6.48
CA ALA A 201 1.05 -19.67 5.23
C ALA A 201 0.61 -18.89 3.98
N THR A 202 0.94 -17.61 3.95
CA THR A 202 0.78 -16.76 2.77
C THR A 202 1.89 -17.01 1.76
N THR A 203 1.66 -16.61 0.52
CA THR A 203 2.67 -16.65 -0.52
C THR A 203 2.55 -15.43 -1.42
N LEU A 204 3.64 -15.14 -2.12
CA LEU A 204 3.68 -14.22 -3.25
C LEU A 204 4.04 -15.00 -4.51
N ASP A 205 3.96 -14.33 -5.66
CA ASP A 205 4.59 -14.79 -6.88
C ASP A 205 6.11 -14.62 -6.72
N TRP A 206 6.81 -15.74 -6.56
CA TRP A 206 8.26 -15.75 -6.36
C TRP A 206 9.02 -15.45 -7.65
N GLU A 207 8.49 -15.87 -8.81
CA GLU A 207 9.11 -15.56 -10.10
C GLU A 207 9.07 -14.06 -10.38
N GLN A 208 7.95 -13.40 -10.05
CA GLN A 208 7.84 -11.96 -10.14
C GLN A 208 8.74 -11.21 -9.13
N PHE A 209 9.04 -11.83 -7.99
CA PHE A 209 9.88 -11.22 -6.95
C PHE A 209 11.37 -11.18 -7.32
N TYR A 210 11.86 -12.20 -8.04
CA TYR A 210 13.26 -12.31 -8.47
C TYR A 210 13.63 -11.34 -9.59
#